data_AF-A0A7V2F129-F1
#
_entry.id   AF-A0A7V2F129-F1
#
_cell.length_a   1.000
_cell.length_b   1.000
_cell.length_c   1.000
_cell.angle_alpha   90.00
_cell.angle_beta   90.00
_cell.angle_gamma   90.00
#
_symmetry.space_group_name_H-M   'P 1'
#
loop_
_entity.id
_entity.type
_entity.pdbx_description
1 polymer ?
#
loop_
_entity_poly.entity_id
_entity_poly.type
_entity_poly.pdbx_seq_one_letter_code
_entity_poly.pdbx_strand_id
1 'polypeptide(L)'
;MILKFFTAYPYVVYSILTWAFVLIFIRFKGIKRLWPAAILGAILIFASLYWLIGVGVYKSNITFLPVFGIPFFLILWGAGNGIILANYIREKTYQRILLILGFAAITVTFEAGVEAVKRVQHMGRFNEV
;
A
#
# COMPACT_ATOMS: atom_id res chain seq x y z
N MET A 1 2.12 -21.04 -7.67
CA MET A 1 3.31 -20.17 -7.74
C MET A 1 2.96 -18.70 -7.53
N ILE A 2 2.00 -18.16 -8.27
CA ILE A 2 1.54 -16.76 -8.19
C ILE A 2 1.05 -16.36 -6.80
N LEU A 3 0.24 -17.19 -6.12
CA LEU A 3 -0.29 -16.88 -4.79
C LEU A 3 0.80 -16.68 -3.72
N LYS A 4 1.91 -17.43 -3.80
CA LYS A 4 3.05 -17.29 -2.87
C LYS A 4 3.76 -15.93 -3.03
N PHE A 5 3.80 -15.39 -4.25
CA PHE A 5 4.38 -14.08 -4.52
C PHE A 5 3.55 -12.96 -3.87
N PHE A 6 2.21 -13.04 -3.97
CA PHE A 6 1.29 -12.08 -3.35
C PHE A 6 1.42 -12.04 -1.82
N THR A 7 1.63 -13.19 -1.18
CA THR A 7 1.83 -13.26 0.28
C THR A 7 3.25 -12.91 0.72
N ALA A 8 4.25 -13.14 -0.13
CA ALA A 8 5.65 -12.84 0.18
C ALA A 8 6.00 -11.36 0.02
N TYR A 9 5.36 -10.67 -0.93
CA TYR A 9 5.64 -9.28 -1.27
C TYR A 9 4.37 -8.41 -1.32
N PRO A 10 3.60 -8.32 -0.22
CA PRO A 10 2.35 -7.57 -0.19
C PRO A 10 2.54 -6.10 -0.56
N TYR A 11 3.62 -5.46 -0.12
CA TYR A 11 3.90 -4.05 -0.42
C TYR A 11 4.19 -3.77 -1.89
N VAL A 12 4.81 -4.72 -2.60
CA VAL A 12 5.03 -4.61 -4.05
C VAL A 12 3.69 -4.61 -4.77
N VAL A 13 2.80 -5.52 -4.37
CA VAL A 13 1.47 -5.64 -4.96
C VAL A 13 0.66 -4.37 -4.68
N TYR A 14 0.63 -3.91 -3.44
CA TYR A 14 -0.08 -2.67 -3.08
C TYR A 14 0.43 -1.49 -3.89
N SER A 15 1.75 -1.34 -4.02
CA SER A 15 2.35 -0.27 -4.81
C SER A 15 1.91 -0.33 -6.27
N ILE A 16 1.96 -1.52 -6.90
CA ILE A 16 1.52 -1.72 -8.29
C ILE A 16 0.04 -1.36 -8.44
N LEU A 17 -0.83 -1.85 -7.56
CA LEU A 17 -2.27 -1.58 -7.63
C LEU A 17 -2.57 -0.08 -7.47
N THR A 18 -1.92 0.59 -6.52
CA THR A 18 -2.09 2.03 -6.30
C THR A 18 -1.62 2.84 -7.50
N TRP A 19 -0.48 2.50 -8.10
CA TRP A 19 0.01 3.21 -9.28
C TRP A 19 -0.83 2.90 -10.53
N ALA A 20 -1.31 1.67 -10.70
CA ALA A 20 -2.28 1.35 -11.74
C ALA A 20 -3.56 2.20 -11.57
N PHE A 21 -4.06 2.34 -10.34
CA PHE A 21 -5.20 3.19 -10.04
C PHE A 21 -4.93 4.66 -10.40
N VAL A 22 -3.79 5.21 -9.99
CA VAL A 22 -3.37 6.58 -10.32
C VAL A 22 -3.35 6.78 -11.83
N LEU A 23 -2.77 5.86 -12.60
CA LEU A 23 -2.63 6.00 -14.05
C LEU A 23 -3.97 5.86 -14.80
N ILE A 24 -4.89 5.02 -14.31
CA ILE A 24 -6.20 4.79 -14.94
C ILE A 24 -7.17 5.94 -14.62
N PHE A 25 -7.24 6.36 -13.36
CA PHE A 25 -8.29 7.27 -12.88
C PHE A 25 -7.86 8.75 -12.85
N ILE A 26 -6.56 9.04 -12.76
CA ILE A 26 -6.06 10.42 -12.69
C ILE A 26 -5.53 10.83 -14.05
N ARG A 27 -6.24 11.77 -14.70
CA ARG A 27 -5.87 12.26 -16.04
C ARG A 27 -4.39 12.70 -16.08
N PHE A 28 -3.62 12.14 -17.02
CA PHE A 28 -2.19 12.43 -17.23
C PHE A 28 -1.85 13.93 -17.29
N LYS A 29 -2.74 14.77 -17.85
CA LYS A 29 -2.54 16.22 -17.94
C LYS A 29 -2.47 16.93 -16.57
N GLY A 30 -3.05 16.33 -15.51
CA GLY A 30 -3.05 16.87 -14.15
C GLY A 30 -1.94 16.32 -13.24
N ILE A 31 -1.31 15.19 -13.61
CA ILE A 31 -0.42 14.45 -12.71
C ILE A 31 0.81 15.25 -12.30
N LYS A 32 1.35 16.08 -13.21
CA LYS A 32 2.48 16.99 -12.95
C LYS A 32 2.24 17.93 -11.76
N ARG A 33 0.98 18.36 -11.56
CA ARG A 33 0.60 19.24 -10.44
C ARG A 33 0.43 18.49 -9.11
N LEU A 34 0.34 17.16 -9.14
CA LEU A 34 0.12 16.30 -7.97
C LEU A 34 1.42 15.71 -7.42
N TRP A 35 2.56 15.88 -8.11
CA TRP A 35 3.87 15.46 -7.63
C TRP A 35 4.24 15.97 -6.24
N PRO A 36 3.96 17.24 -5.86
CA PRO A 36 4.21 17.68 -4.49
C PRO A 36 3.48 16.85 -3.44
N ALA A 37 2.25 16.41 -3.75
CA ALA A 37 1.49 15.54 -2.87
C ALA A 37 2.05 14.10 -2.84
N ALA A 38 2.58 13.62 -3.96
CA ALA A 38 3.30 12.34 -4.00
C ALA A 38 4.53 12.35 -3.08
N ILE A 39 5.33 13.42 -3.16
CA ILE A 39 6.53 13.60 -2.34
C ILE A 39 6.14 13.71 -0.86
N LEU A 40 5.12 14.51 -0.53
CA LEU A 40 4.61 14.62 0.84
C LEU A 40 4.09 13.28 1.38
N GLY A 41 3.35 12.52 0.57
CA GLY A 41 2.85 11.19 0.96
C GLY A 41 3.98 10.19 1.23
N ALA A 42 5.02 10.21 0.39
CA ALA A 42 6.22 9.40 0.60
C ALA A 42 6.96 9.79 1.90
N ILE A 43 7.15 11.09 2.13
CA ILE A 43 7.82 11.61 3.33
C ILE A 43 7.05 11.25 4.59
N LEU A 44 5.72 11.44 4.60
CA LEU A 44 4.87 11.11 5.74
C LEU A 44 4.96 9.63 6.10
N ILE A 45 4.78 8.73 5.12
CA ILE A 45 4.91 7.28 5.34
C ILE A 45 6.30 6.93 5.85
N PHE A 46 7.35 7.49 5.22
CA PHE A 46 8.71 7.26 5.65
C PHE A 46 8.95 7.72 7.10
N ALA A 47 8.56 8.94 7.45
CA ALA A 47 8.74 9.51 8.78
C ALA A 47 7.98 8.72 9.86
N SER A 48 6.71 8.37 9.58
CA SER A 48 5.90 7.57 10.50
C SER A 48 6.51 6.20 10.75
N LEU A 49 6.92 5.50 9.69
CA LEU A 49 7.52 4.17 9.82
C LEU A 49 8.90 4.24 10.47
N TYR A 50 9.71 5.25 10.16
CA TYR A 50 11.02 5.45 10.77
C TYR A 50 10.88 5.67 12.28
N TRP A 51 9.91 6.50 12.69
CA TRP A 51 9.60 6.70 14.09
C TRP A 51 9.13 5.39 14.76
N LEU A 52 8.20 4.65 14.15
CA LEU A 52 7.69 3.38 14.67
C LEU A 52 8.77 2.29 14.80
N ILE A 53 9.75 2.28 13.89
CA ILE A 53 10.94 1.42 14.01
C ILE A 53 11.79 1.87 15.21
N GLY A 54 11.99 3.18 15.37
CA GLY A 54 12.75 3.77 16.49
C GLY A 54 12.15 3.45 17.86
N VAL A 55 10.82 3.44 18.01
CA VAL A 55 10.14 3.02 19.25
C VAL A 55 9.93 1.50 19.37
N GLY A 56 10.41 0.71 18.39
CA GLY A 56 10.36 -0.75 18.42
C GLY A 56 8.97 -1.37 18.18
N VAL A 57 7.98 -0.56 17.80
CA VAL A 57 6.59 -0.97 17.55
C VAL A 57 6.46 -1.67 16.18
N TYR A 58 7.31 -1.32 15.22
CA TYR A 58 7.29 -1.88 13.88
C TYR A 58 8.59 -2.60 13.53
N LYS A 59 8.47 -3.86 13.11
CA LYS A 59 9.56 -4.63 12.50
C LYS A 59 9.10 -5.14 11.15
N SER A 60 9.73 -4.65 10.08
CA SER A 60 9.49 -5.17 8.74
C SER A 60 10.24 -6.48 8.57
N ASN A 61 9.52 -7.58 8.35
CA ASN A 61 10.11 -8.87 7.97
C ASN A 61 10.41 -8.97 6.47
N ILE A 62 10.07 -7.94 5.68
CA ILE A 62 10.18 -7.97 4.22
C ILE A 62 11.42 -7.17 3.79
N THR A 63 12.38 -7.88 3.20
CA THR A 63 13.75 -7.44 2.84
C THR A 63 13.91 -6.98 1.40
N PHE A 64 12.84 -6.95 0.59
CA PHE A 64 12.99 -6.55 -0.81
C PHE A 64 13.13 -5.03 -0.93
N LEU A 65 14.37 -4.59 -1.14
CA LEU A 65 14.79 -3.19 -1.31
C LEU A 65 14.45 -2.31 -0.08
N PRO A 66 15.09 -2.53 1.08
CA PRO A 66 14.83 -1.73 2.27
C PRO A 66 15.60 -0.42 2.23
N VAL A 67 14.96 0.67 2.65
CA VAL A 67 15.52 2.01 2.81
C VAL A 67 15.38 2.39 4.28
N PHE A 68 16.49 2.45 5.02
CA PHE A 68 16.49 2.65 6.49
C PHE A 68 15.57 1.68 7.26
N GLY A 69 15.51 0.40 6.82
CA GLY A 69 14.66 -0.62 7.44
C GLY A 69 13.19 -0.58 7.00
N ILE A 70 12.81 0.34 6.12
CA ILE A 70 11.46 0.49 5.57
C ILE A 70 11.41 -0.10 4.16
N PRO A 71 10.43 -0.95 3.81
CA PRO A 71 10.28 -1.44 2.45
C PRO A 71 10.08 -0.30 1.45
N PHE A 72 10.92 -0.20 0.42
CA PHE A 72 10.82 0.86 -0.59
C PHE A 72 9.45 0.94 -1.27
N PHE A 73 8.85 -0.21 -1.59
CA PHE A 73 7.54 -0.28 -2.23
C PHE A 73 6.42 0.27 -1.35
N LEU A 74 6.59 0.26 -0.03
CA LEU A 74 5.66 0.89 0.91
C LEU A 74 5.76 2.42 0.86
N ILE A 75 6.96 2.95 0.63
CA ILE A 75 7.18 4.39 0.39
C ILE A 75 6.56 4.81 -0.95
N LEU A 76 6.78 4.02 -2.01
CA LEU A 76 6.14 4.24 -3.32
C LEU A 76 4.61 4.15 -3.24
N TRP A 77 4.09 3.25 -2.40
CA TRP A 77 2.66 3.18 -2.11
C TRP A 77 2.15 4.45 -1.42
N GLY A 78 2.90 4.97 -0.45
CA GLY A 78 2.65 6.27 0.18
C GLY A 78 2.62 7.43 -0.82
N ALA A 79 3.53 7.43 -1.78
CA ALA A 79 3.56 8.42 -2.84
C ALA A 79 2.29 8.39 -3.71
N GLY A 80 1.89 7.19 -4.16
CA GLY A 80 0.67 7.01 -4.94
C GLY A 80 -0.57 7.46 -4.17
N ASN A 81 -0.67 7.13 -2.88
CA ASN A 81 -1.78 7.60 -2.03
C ASN A 81 -1.79 9.11 -1.84
N GLY A 82 -0.62 9.76 -1.74
CA GLY A 82 -0.54 11.22 -1.70
C GLY A 82 -1.15 11.87 -2.95
N ILE A 83 -0.89 11.29 -4.13
CA ILE A 83 -1.50 11.75 -5.40
C ILE A 83 -3.01 11.52 -5.37
N ILE A 84 -3.47 10.33 -4.98
CA ILE A 84 -4.89 9.99 -4.90
C ILE A 84 -5.59 10.97 -3.95
N LEU A 85 -5.04 11.21 -2.77
CA LEU A 85 -5.61 12.10 -1.76
C LEU A 85 -5.65 13.56 -2.23
N ALA A 86 -4.59 14.06 -2.87
CA ALA A 86 -4.58 15.43 -3.38
C ALA A 86 -5.51 15.64 -4.58
N ASN A 87 -5.65 14.62 -5.45
CA ASN A 87 -6.66 14.63 -6.50
C ASN A 87 -8.07 14.62 -5.89
N TYR A 88 -8.26 13.83 -4.84
CA TYR A 88 -9.50 13.65 -4.10
C TYR A 88 -9.96 14.90 -3.33
N ILE A 89 -9.05 15.67 -2.73
CA ILE A 89 -9.37 16.93 -2.04
C ILE A 89 -9.90 17.98 -3.03
N ARG A 90 -9.51 17.92 -4.30
CA ARG A 90 -9.99 18.84 -5.35
C ARG A 90 -11.38 18.51 -5.91
N GLU A 91 -11.93 17.31 -5.69
CA GLU A 91 -13.22 16.87 -6.24
C GLU A 91 -14.38 16.88 -5.22
N LYS A 92 -15.63 16.82 -5.71
CA LYS A 92 -16.88 17.01 -4.94
C LYS A 92 -17.10 15.92 -3.86
N THR A 93 -17.75 16.31 -2.75
CA THR A 93 -17.97 15.51 -1.52
C THR A 93 -18.64 14.13 -1.68
N TYR A 94 -19.39 13.86 -2.76
CA TYR A 94 -20.02 12.54 -2.94
C TYR A 94 -19.05 11.47 -3.48
N GLN A 95 -18.17 11.86 -4.41
CA GLN A 95 -17.09 10.99 -4.91
C GLN A 95 -16.10 10.64 -3.79
N ARG A 96 -16.05 11.49 -2.76
CA ARG A 96 -15.23 11.30 -1.56
C ARG A 96 -15.59 10.03 -0.78
N ILE A 97 -16.88 9.83 -0.52
CA ILE A 97 -17.35 8.70 0.29
C ILE A 97 -17.13 7.37 -0.45
N LEU A 98 -17.43 7.32 -1.75
CA LEU A 98 -17.26 6.12 -2.57
C LEU A 98 -15.79 5.68 -2.69
N LEU A 99 -14.86 6.62 -2.77
CA LEU A 99 -13.42 6.33 -2.86
C LEU A 99 -12.80 5.88 -1.54
N ILE A 100 -13.18 6.49 -0.40
CA ILE A 100 -12.74 6.01 0.92
C ILE A 100 -13.28 4.60 1.16
N LEU A 101 -14.58 4.39 0.89
CA LEU A 101 -15.20 3.06 1.04
C LEU A 101 -14.57 2.04 0.09
N GLY A 102 -14.28 2.42 -1.16
CA GLY A 102 -13.60 1.55 -2.12
C GLY A 102 -12.18 1.21 -1.69
N PHE A 103 -11.40 2.19 -1.21
CA PHE A 103 -10.03 1.97 -0.77
C PHE A 103 -9.95 1.16 0.53
N ALA A 104 -10.83 1.44 1.49
CA ALA A 104 -10.97 0.67 2.71
C ALA A 104 -11.42 -0.76 2.40
N ALA A 105 -12.41 -0.95 1.51
CA ALA A 105 -12.87 -2.26 1.09
C ALA A 105 -11.75 -3.05 0.39
N ILE A 106 -10.98 -2.44 -0.51
CA ILE A 106 -9.86 -3.10 -1.19
C ILE A 106 -8.79 -3.52 -0.16
N THR A 107 -8.43 -2.63 0.76
CA THR A 107 -7.41 -2.88 1.77
C THR A 107 -7.83 -4.01 2.72
N VAL A 108 -9.05 -3.94 3.27
CA VAL A 108 -9.60 -4.96 4.16
C VAL A 108 -9.77 -6.30 3.44
N THR A 109 -10.29 -6.30 2.21
CA THR A 109 -10.47 -7.55 1.43
C THR A 109 -9.12 -8.19 1.13
N PHE A 110 -8.10 -7.39 0.82
CA PHE A 110 -6.78 -7.91 0.52
C PHE A 110 -6.07 -8.44 1.78
N GLU A 111 -6.16 -7.75 2.92
CA GLU A 111 -5.65 -8.25 4.20
C GLU A 111 -6.35 -9.54 4.63
N ALA A 112 -7.68 -9.60 4.53
CA ALA A 112 -8.46 -10.80 4.81
C ALA A 112 -8.04 -11.96 3.88
N GLY A 113 -7.78 -11.69 2.60
CA GLY A 113 -7.26 -12.66 1.65
C GLY A 113 -5.87 -13.18 2.01
N VAL A 114 -4.94 -12.28 2.37
CA VAL A 114 -3.59 -12.66 2.81
C VAL A 114 -3.63 -13.48 4.09
N GLU A 115 -4.51 -13.12 5.03
CA GLU A 115 -4.67 -13.85 6.29
C GLU A 115 -5.32 -15.23 6.09
N ALA A 116 -6.34 -15.33 5.21
CA ALA A 116 -6.93 -16.61 4.83
C ALA A 116 -5.90 -17.55 4.19
N VAL A 117 -5.05 -17.04 3.28
CA VAL A 117 -3.98 -17.83 2.65
C VAL A 117 -2.93 -18.27 3.68
N LYS A 118 -2.56 -17.41 4.63
CA LYS A 118 -1.67 -17.79 5.74
C LYS A 118 -2.27 -18.90 6.60
N ARG A 119 -3.56 -18.81 6.97
CA ARG A 119 -4.25 -19.84 7.76
C ARG A 119 -4.25 -21.20 7.04
N VAL A 120 -4.53 -21.24 5.74
CA VAL A 120 -4.48 -22.48 4.94
C VAL A 120 -3.07 -23.06 4.85
N GLN A 121 -2.05 -22.22 4.69
CA GLN A 121 -0.64 -22.67 4.70
C GLN A 121 -0.21 -23.23 6.07
N HIS A 122 -0.70 -22.65 7.16
CA HIS A 122 -0.43 -23.16 8.51
C HIS A 122 -1.15 -24.50 8.78
N MET A 123 -2.38 -24.71 8.29
CA MET A 123 -3.08 -25.99 8.43
C MET A 123 -2.49 -27.10 7.57
N GLY A 124 -2.01 -26.79 6.35
CA GLY A 124 -1.33 -27.78 5.50
C GLY A 124 -0.05 -28.35 6.12
N ARG A 125 0.64 -27.59 6.97
CA ARG A 125 1.83 -28.05 7.72
C ARG A 125 1.53 -29.04 8.86
N PHE A 126 0.28 -29.13 9.34
CA PHE A 126 -0.11 -30.09 10.38
C PHE A 126 -0.58 -31.43 9.81
N ASN A 127 -0.87 -31.52 8.51
CA ASN A 127 -1.24 -32.77 7.84
C ASN A 127 -0.03 -33.53 7.26
N GLU A 128 1.19 -32.98 7.38
CA GLU A 128 2.44 -33.62 6.95
C GLU A 128 3.26 -34.20 8.11
N VAL A 129 2.65 -34.34 9.30
CA VAL A 129 3.25 -35.04 10.48
C VAL A 129 2.44 -36.29 10.79
#